data_AF-A0A9E4UKU9-F1
#
_entry.id   AF-A0A9E4UKU9-F1
#
_cell.length_a   1.000
_cell.length_b   1.000
_cell.length_c   1.000
_cell.angle_alpha   90.00
_cell.angle_beta   90.00
_cell.angle_gamma   90.00
#
_symmetry.space_group_name_H-M   'P 1'
#
loop_
_entity.id
_entity.type
_entity.pdbx_description
1 polymer ?
#
loop_
_entity_poly.entity_id
_entity_poly.type
_entity_poly.pdbx_seq_one_letter_code
_entity_poly.pdbx_strand_id
1 'polypeptide(L)'
;HSLHNANVYPQRPDRAYCAWKDSGVVTLDISDKAHPTMIANINYAPPFPGFTHTVLPLFSRDMLVVTQEAVRQGGEDYPKLVWLMDNRVETNPVIVSTLPMADTNDFFNRPGRYGAHNVYENLPGATSSIDETLIYATFFNAGIRVFDTSNPFQPEEVAYFVPEIPAGAEANGINDVHVDENGIMYVVDRIKGGLYILELNL
;
A
#
# COMPACT_ATOMS: atom_id res chain seq x y z
N HIS A 1 15.03 -13.66 1.94
CA HIS A 1 14.12 -12.91 1.04
C HIS A 1 13.01 -13.83 0.57
N SER A 2 11.77 -13.36 0.54
CA SER A 2 10.63 -14.11 0.02
C SER A 2 9.62 -13.17 -0.63
N LEU A 3 8.97 -13.66 -1.69
CA LEU A 3 7.89 -12.94 -2.38
C LEU A 3 6.70 -12.78 -1.42
N HIS A 4 6.15 -11.57 -1.37
CA HIS A 4 5.01 -11.24 -0.52
C HIS A 4 3.74 -11.00 -1.34
N ASN A 5 3.84 -10.14 -2.35
CA ASN A 5 2.75 -9.76 -3.24
C ASN A 5 3.27 -9.81 -4.68
N ALA A 6 2.41 -10.27 -5.59
CA ALA A 6 2.72 -10.35 -7.01
C ALA A 6 1.44 -10.08 -7.80
N ASN A 7 1.41 -8.95 -8.47
CA ASN A 7 0.25 -8.51 -9.24
C ASN A 7 0.51 -8.63 -10.74
N VAL A 8 -0.48 -9.17 -11.45
CA VAL A 8 -0.54 -9.23 -12.90
C VAL A 8 -1.88 -8.65 -13.32
N TYR A 9 -1.85 -7.55 -14.07
CA TYR A 9 -3.05 -6.82 -14.45
C TYR A 9 -3.41 -7.02 -15.92
N PRO A 10 -4.70 -7.03 -16.29
CA PRO A 10 -5.13 -7.13 -17.69
C PRO A 10 -4.56 -6.05 -18.62
N GLN A 11 -4.25 -4.87 -18.09
CA GLN A 11 -3.69 -3.72 -18.82
C GLN A 11 -2.25 -3.98 -19.27
N ARG A 12 -1.50 -4.81 -18.53
CA ARG A 12 -0.11 -5.21 -18.81
C ARG A 12 0.08 -6.70 -18.47
N PRO A 13 -0.54 -7.61 -19.25
CA PRO A 13 -0.61 -9.04 -18.91
C PRO A 13 0.71 -9.78 -19.10
N ASP A 14 1.72 -9.10 -19.66
CA ASP A 14 3.10 -9.53 -19.85
C ASP A 14 4.03 -9.02 -18.74
N ARG A 15 3.49 -8.40 -17.69
CA ARG A 15 4.24 -7.90 -16.53
C ARG A 15 3.73 -8.51 -15.23
N ALA A 16 4.66 -8.84 -14.34
CA ALA A 16 4.37 -9.05 -12.93
C ALA A 16 5.09 -8.00 -12.08
N TYR A 17 4.32 -7.29 -11.25
CA TYR A 17 4.82 -6.31 -10.29
C TYR A 17 4.85 -6.95 -8.91
N CYS A 18 6.04 -7.10 -8.33
CA CYS A 18 6.27 -7.96 -7.19
C CYS A 18 6.88 -7.21 -6.01
N ALA A 19 6.31 -7.40 -4.83
CA ALA A 19 6.91 -7.00 -3.55
C ALA A 19 7.70 -8.16 -2.96
N TRP A 20 9.01 -7.99 -2.74
CA TRP A 20 9.84 -8.97 -2.06
C TRP A 20 10.26 -8.47 -0.67
N LYS A 21 9.97 -9.29 0.35
CA LYS A 21 10.45 -9.03 1.71
C LYS A 21 11.97 -8.97 1.72
N ASP A 22 12.47 -7.79 2.08
CA ASP A 22 13.88 -7.44 2.19
C ASP A 22 14.66 -7.51 0.85
N SER A 23 13.96 -7.48 -0.30
CA SER A 23 14.60 -7.33 -1.63
C SER A 23 13.92 -6.29 -2.52
N GLY A 24 13.03 -5.47 -1.95
CA GLY A 24 12.45 -4.33 -2.62
C GLY A 24 11.37 -4.71 -3.64
N VAL A 25 11.27 -3.89 -4.68
CA VAL A 25 10.31 -4.04 -5.78
C VAL A 25 10.98 -4.73 -6.94
N VAL A 26 10.31 -5.73 -7.51
CA VAL A 26 10.77 -6.45 -8.70
C VAL A 26 9.70 -6.37 -9.77
N THR A 27 10.08 -5.93 -10.97
CA THR A 27 9.24 -6.04 -12.17
C THR A 27 9.77 -7.19 -13.02
N LEU A 28 8.91 -8.14 -13.35
CA LEU A 28 9.25 -9.28 -14.21
C LEU A 28 8.55 -9.14 -15.56
N ASP A 29 9.26 -9.51 -16.62
CA ASP A 29 8.65 -9.90 -17.89
C ASP A 29 8.15 -11.33 -17.75
N ILE A 30 6.85 -11.51 -18.01
CA ILE A 30 6.16 -12.81 -17.99
C ILE A 30 5.48 -13.12 -19.34
N SER A 31 5.96 -12.53 -20.44
CA SER A 31 5.48 -12.84 -21.79
C SER A 31 5.63 -14.35 -22.10
N ASP A 32 6.73 -14.95 -21.62
CA ASP A 32 6.89 -16.40 -21.49
C ASP A 32 6.78 -16.80 -20.00
N LYS A 33 5.60 -17.31 -19.61
CA LYS A 33 5.31 -17.70 -18.22
C LYS A 33 6.16 -18.87 -17.72
N ALA A 34 6.73 -19.67 -18.62
CA ALA A 34 7.64 -20.75 -18.25
C ALA A 34 9.06 -20.23 -17.94
N HIS A 35 9.43 -19.06 -18.48
CA HIS A 35 10.75 -18.46 -18.31
C HIS A 35 10.67 -16.96 -17.99
N PRO A 36 10.15 -16.56 -16.81
CA PRO A 36 10.13 -15.16 -16.41
C PRO A 36 11.53 -14.54 -16.38
N THR A 37 11.67 -13.30 -16.83
CA THR A 37 12.93 -12.55 -16.76
C THR A 37 12.75 -11.26 -15.96
N MET A 38 13.81 -10.77 -15.33
CA MET A 38 13.76 -9.56 -14.52
C MET A 38 13.96 -8.32 -15.39
N ILE A 39 13.03 -7.37 -15.33
CA ILE A 39 13.12 -6.06 -15.99
C ILE A 39 13.81 -5.06 -15.06
N ALA A 40 13.39 -5.03 -13.79
CA ALA A 40 13.94 -4.12 -12.79
C ALA A 40 13.90 -4.73 -11.39
N ASN A 41 14.86 -4.32 -10.57
CA ASN A 41 14.86 -4.49 -9.12
C ASN A 41 15.32 -3.18 -8.50
N ILE A 42 14.54 -2.65 -7.57
CA ILE A 42 14.93 -1.53 -6.72
C ILE A 42 14.79 -1.94 -5.26
N ASN A 43 15.92 -1.96 -4.55
CA ASN A 43 15.97 -2.19 -3.11
C ASN A 43 16.55 -0.97 -2.40
N TYR A 44 15.77 -0.41 -1.48
CA TYR A 44 16.06 0.81 -0.72
C TYR A 44 16.20 0.51 0.79
N ALA A 45 16.34 -0.78 1.15
CA ALA A 45 16.66 -1.24 2.49
C ALA A 45 18.00 -2.00 2.48
N PRO A 46 19.06 -1.51 3.17
CA PRO A 46 19.16 -0.26 3.96
C PRO A 46 19.23 1.03 3.10
N PRO A 47 19.03 2.24 3.68
CA PRO A 47 18.91 2.54 5.10
C PRO A 47 17.48 2.45 5.66
N PHE A 48 16.45 2.37 4.80
CA PHE A 48 15.08 2.24 5.26
C PHE A 48 14.84 0.85 5.85
N PRO A 49 13.89 0.73 6.80
CA PRO A 49 13.47 -0.58 7.28
C PRO A 49 12.94 -1.41 6.10
N GLY A 50 13.27 -2.70 6.04
CA GLY A 50 12.87 -3.59 4.96
C GLY A 50 11.37 -3.91 4.92
N PHE A 51 11.03 -5.10 4.44
CA PHE A 51 9.65 -5.59 4.34
C PHE A 51 8.75 -4.85 3.31
N THR A 52 9.23 -4.69 2.06
CA THR A 52 8.36 -4.31 0.93
C THR A 52 7.20 -5.31 0.81
N HIS A 53 5.97 -4.82 0.78
CA HIS A 53 4.77 -5.61 1.05
C HIS A 53 3.77 -5.63 -0.12
N THR A 54 3.40 -4.48 -0.69
CA THR A 54 2.45 -4.37 -1.81
C THR A 54 3.02 -3.50 -2.92
N VAL A 55 2.74 -3.83 -4.19
CA VAL A 55 3.06 -2.98 -5.35
C VAL A 55 1.81 -2.78 -6.21
N LEU A 56 1.26 -1.57 -6.20
CA LEU A 56 0.16 -1.14 -7.05
C LEU A 56 0.70 -0.30 -8.22
N PRO A 57 0.59 -0.76 -9.48
CA PRO A 57 0.84 0.08 -10.65
C PRO A 57 -0.36 1.01 -10.94
N LEU A 58 -0.06 2.27 -11.25
CA LEU A 58 -1.00 3.27 -11.78
C LEU A 58 -0.68 3.47 -13.26
N PHE A 59 -1.36 2.74 -14.13
CA PHE A 59 -0.96 2.61 -15.54
C PHE A 59 -1.15 3.89 -16.33
N SER A 60 -2.17 4.69 -16.02
CA SER A 60 -2.42 5.93 -16.75
C SER A 60 -1.40 7.03 -16.44
N ARG A 61 -0.65 6.85 -15.34
CA ARG A 61 0.31 7.82 -14.81
C ARG A 61 1.74 7.32 -14.86
N ASP A 62 1.97 6.09 -15.31
CA ASP A 62 3.28 5.43 -15.28
C ASP A 62 3.92 5.48 -13.89
N MET A 63 3.17 5.10 -12.85
CA MET A 63 3.65 5.15 -11.47
C MET A 63 3.49 3.81 -10.74
N LEU A 64 4.26 3.62 -9.68
CA LEU A 64 4.06 2.57 -8.70
C LEU A 64 3.80 3.17 -7.32
N VAL A 65 2.83 2.59 -6.60
CA VAL A 65 2.57 2.81 -5.18
C VAL A 65 3.04 1.57 -4.43
N VAL A 66 3.93 1.75 -3.46
CA VAL A 66 4.63 0.62 -2.83
C VAL A 66 4.62 0.74 -1.33
N THR A 67 4.08 -0.26 -0.64
CA THR A 67 4.04 -0.25 0.83
C THR A 67 5.24 -0.98 1.43
N GLN A 68 5.69 -0.52 2.61
CA GLN A 68 6.56 -1.28 3.50
C GLN A 68 5.81 -1.62 4.78
N GLU A 69 5.51 -2.90 5.00
CA GLU A 69 4.68 -3.31 6.14
C GLU A 69 5.40 -3.06 7.47
N ALA A 70 4.69 -2.41 8.39
CA ALA A 70 5.05 -2.39 9.79
C ALA A 70 4.87 -3.76 10.46
N VAL A 71 5.93 -4.24 11.08
CA VAL A 71 5.98 -5.55 11.75
C VAL A 71 6.27 -5.43 13.23
N ARG A 72 6.56 -4.23 13.73
CA ARG A 72 6.74 -3.93 15.15
C ARG A 72 5.65 -3.02 15.70
N GLN A 73 5.51 -3.07 17.02
CA GLN A 73 4.57 -2.26 17.79
C GLN A 73 5.20 -0.90 18.11
N GLY A 74 4.39 0.11 18.43
CA GLY A 74 4.89 1.37 19.03
C GLY A 74 5.93 2.13 18.20
N GLY A 75 5.95 1.93 16.87
CA GLY A 75 6.86 2.62 15.97
C GLY A 75 8.33 2.15 16.01
N GLU A 76 8.64 0.99 16.62
CA GLU A 76 10.03 0.49 16.73
C GLU A 76 10.74 0.29 15.38
N ASP A 77 10.00 0.04 14.31
CA ASP A 77 10.52 -0.13 12.95
C ASP A 77 10.20 1.05 12.03
N TYR A 78 9.87 2.21 12.59
CA TYR A 78 9.68 3.46 11.85
C TYR A 78 10.95 3.86 11.07
N PRO A 79 10.83 4.41 9.85
CA PRO A 79 9.60 4.72 9.13
C PRO A 79 9.14 3.59 8.19
N LYS A 80 7.89 3.14 8.35
CA LYS A 80 7.21 2.15 7.48
C LYS A 80 6.28 2.85 6.51
N LEU A 81 6.84 3.19 5.36
CA LEU A 81 6.31 4.18 4.43
C LEU A 81 5.47 3.55 3.30
N VAL A 82 4.68 4.40 2.64
CA VAL A 82 4.16 4.15 1.29
C VAL A 82 4.93 5.05 0.32
N TRP A 83 5.60 4.43 -0.64
CA TRP A 83 6.43 5.10 -1.64
C TRP A 83 5.64 5.35 -2.91
N LEU A 84 5.82 6.53 -3.50
CA LEU A 84 5.45 6.80 -4.87
C LEU A 84 6.70 6.73 -5.74
N MET A 85 6.64 5.96 -6.83
CA MET A 85 7.73 5.80 -7.77
C MET A 85 7.28 6.17 -9.18
N ASP A 86 8.09 6.95 -9.88
CA ASP A 86 7.99 7.13 -11.33
C ASP A 86 8.46 5.86 -12.03
N ASN A 87 7.66 5.37 -12.96
CA ASN A 87 7.88 4.12 -13.68
C ASN A 87 7.73 4.30 -15.20
N ARG A 88 7.89 5.53 -15.73
CA ARG A 88 7.89 5.80 -17.18
C ARG A 88 8.96 5.03 -17.93
N VAL A 89 10.06 4.74 -17.25
CA VAL A 89 11.13 3.84 -17.72
C VAL A 89 11.13 2.62 -16.82
N GLU A 90 10.42 1.54 -17.21
CA GLU A 90 10.22 0.35 -16.36
C GLU A 90 11.53 -0.33 -15.91
N THR A 91 12.61 -0.17 -16.67
CA THR A 91 13.95 -0.68 -16.31
C THR A 91 14.65 0.13 -15.23
N ASN A 92 14.12 1.32 -14.88
CA ASN A 92 14.67 2.22 -13.88
C ASN A 92 13.54 2.98 -13.13
N PRO A 93 12.76 2.30 -12.27
CA PRO A 93 11.80 2.96 -11.40
C PRO A 93 12.53 3.90 -10.43
N VAL A 94 11.99 5.08 -10.18
CA VAL A 94 12.61 6.10 -9.32
C VAL A 94 11.64 6.55 -8.24
N ILE A 95 12.03 6.49 -6.97
CA ILE A 95 11.25 7.04 -5.86
C ILE A 95 11.15 8.56 -6.03
N VAL A 96 9.92 9.10 -6.05
CA VAL A 96 9.66 10.54 -6.18
C VAL A 96 9.17 11.18 -4.89
N SER A 97 8.43 10.44 -4.06
CA SER A 97 7.93 10.92 -2.78
C SER A 97 7.41 9.76 -1.90
N THR A 98 6.83 10.11 -0.76
CA THR A 98 6.10 9.21 0.14
C THR A 98 4.73 9.78 0.45
N LEU A 99 3.75 8.93 0.75
CA LEU A 99 2.49 9.40 1.33
C LEU A 99 2.74 9.93 2.76
N PRO A 100 2.02 10.98 3.20
CA PRO A 100 2.09 11.48 4.56
C PRO A 100 1.87 10.38 5.61
N MET A 101 2.67 10.41 6.67
CA MET A 101 2.49 9.53 7.82
C MET A 101 1.53 10.19 8.82
N ALA A 102 0.81 9.36 9.57
CA ALA A 102 0.01 9.81 10.70
C ALA A 102 0.86 10.51 11.79
N ASP A 103 0.21 11.20 12.73
CA ASP A 103 0.93 11.84 13.83
C ASP A 103 1.64 10.81 14.73
N THR A 104 2.97 10.89 14.76
CA THR A 104 3.78 9.98 15.57
C THR A 104 3.60 10.21 17.07
N ASN A 105 3.24 11.42 17.52
CA ASN A 105 3.07 11.71 18.95
C ASN A 105 1.85 10.97 19.53
N ASP A 106 0.78 10.85 18.75
CA ASP A 106 -0.39 10.08 19.14
C ASP A 106 -0.14 8.57 18.92
N PHE A 107 0.12 8.15 17.68
CA PHE A 107 0.03 6.74 17.30
C PHE A 107 1.18 5.85 17.76
N PHE A 108 2.36 6.40 18.10
CA PHE A 108 3.41 5.60 18.76
C PHE A 108 2.98 5.15 20.16
N ASN A 109 2.12 5.94 20.82
CA ASN A 109 1.66 5.67 22.18
C ASN A 109 0.36 4.87 22.23
N ARG A 110 -0.27 4.62 21.07
CA ARG A 110 -1.42 3.71 20.95
C ARG A 110 -0.92 2.26 20.81
N PRO A 111 -1.62 1.27 21.37
CA PRO A 111 -1.25 -0.12 21.14
C PRO A 111 -1.42 -0.47 19.67
N GLY A 112 -0.68 -1.47 19.20
CA GLY A 112 -0.72 -1.89 17.80
C GLY A 112 0.48 -1.41 16.97
N ARG A 113 0.53 -1.94 15.75
CA ARG A 113 1.60 -1.67 14.80
C ARG A 113 1.37 -0.30 14.20
N TYR A 114 2.45 0.44 14.00
CA TYR A 114 2.40 1.79 13.44
C TYR A 114 3.10 1.84 12.08
N GLY A 115 2.37 2.30 11.07
CA GLY A 115 2.88 2.53 9.72
C GLY A 115 2.13 1.73 8.68
N ALA A 116 2.59 1.84 7.43
CA ALA A 116 1.92 1.25 6.27
C ALA A 116 1.74 -0.26 6.40
N HIS A 117 0.70 -0.77 5.73
CA HIS A 117 0.47 -2.18 5.49
C HIS A 117 0.08 -2.42 4.04
N ASN A 118 -1.20 -2.30 3.70
CA ASN A 118 -1.71 -2.54 2.36
C ASN A 118 -2.23 -1.25 1.71
N VAL A 119 -2.41 -1.29 0.40
CA VAL A 119 -3.16 -0.30 -0.38
C VAL A 119 -4.27 -1.02 -1.14
N TYR A 120 -5.37 -0.33 -1.47
CA TYR A 120 -6.36 -0.88 -2.40
C TYR A 120 -5.70 -1.07 -3.77
N GLU A 121 -5.62 -2.31 -4.26
CA GLU A 121 -4.80 -2.67 -5.43
C GLU A 121 -5.53 -2.49 -6.78
N ASN A 122 -6.58 -1.65 -6.87
CA ASN A 122 -7.35 -1.43 -8.10
C ASN A 122 -7.74 -2.77 -8.78
N LEU A 123 -8.39 -3.65 -8.01
CA LEU A 123 -8.70 -4.99 -8.47
C LEU A 123 -9.50 -4.96 -9.80
N PRO A 124 -9.15 -5.78 -10.80
CA PRO A 124 -9.92 -5.82 -12.03
C PRO A 124 -11.28 -6.49 -11.77
N GLY A 125 -12.37 -5.82 -12.14
CA GLY A 125 -13.70 -6.40 -12.05
C GLY A 125 -14.81 -5.37 -12.07
N ALA A 126 -16.05 -5.84 -12.26
CA ALA A 126 -17.22 -4.96 -12.29
C ALA A 126 -17.61 -4.41 -10.90
N THR A 127 -17.10 -5.02 -9.82
CA THR A 127 -17.41 -4.68 -8.42
C THR A 127 -16.27 -3.94 -7.74
N SER A 128 -15.45 -3.25 -8.52
CA SER A 128 -14.19 -2.64 -8.09
C SER A 128 -14.09 -1.26 -8.71
N SER A 129 -13.71 -0.28 -7.91
CA SER A 129 -13.28 1.01 -8.45
C SER A 129 -11.87 0.89 -9.02
N ILE A 130 -11.55 1.79 -9.94
CA ILE A 130 -10.18 2.01 -10.40
C ILE A 130 -9.90 3.49 -10.18
N ASP A 131 -8.97 3.79 -9.29
CA ASP A 131 -8.55 5.15 -9.00
C ASP A 131 -7.04 5.30 -9.21
N GLU A 132 -6.67 6.29 -10.03
CA GLU A 132 -5.29 6.57 -10.39
C GLU A 132 -4.74 7.77 -9.61
N THR A 133 -5.58 8.43 -8.80
CA THR A 133 -5.25 9.66 -8.08
C THR A 133 -5.46 9.53 -6.58
N LEU A 134 -6.57 8.94 -6.12
CA LEU A 134 -6.76 8.64 -4.71
C LEU A 134 -6.18 7.27 -4.37
N ILE A 135 -5.33 7.26 -3.36
CA ILE A 135 -4.74 6.03 -2.82
C ILE A 135 -5.36 5.75 -1.45
N TYR A 136 -5.97 4.59 -1.33
CA TYR A 136 -6.57 4.08 -0.10
C TYR A 136 -5.57 3.14 0.56
N ALA A 137 -5.04 3.51 1.72
CA ALA A 137 -3.96 2.77 2.36
C ALA A 137 -4.22 2.51 3.84
N THR A 138 -3.93 1.28 4.27
CA THR A 138 -4.10 0.82 5.65
C THR A 138 -2.82 1.05 6.44
N PHE A 139 -2.97 1.61 7.64
CA PHE A 139 -1.89 1.98 8.56
C PHE A 139 -2.08 1.34 9.95
N PHE A 140 -2.57 0.10 10.01
CA PHE A 140 -2.78 -0.65 11.26
C PHE A 140 -3.50 0.16 12.35
N ASN A 141 -2.81 0.54 13.43
CA ASN A 141 -3.39 1.26 14.55
C ASN A 141 -3.79 2.69 14.17
N ALA A 142 -3.21 3.22 13.09
CA ALA A 142 -3.50 4.53 12.52
C ALA A 142 -4.59 4.50 11.44
N GLY A 143 -5.31 3.38 11.30
CA GLY A 143 -6.56 3.29 10.55
C GLY A 143 -6.43 3.13 9.04
N ILE A 144 -7.50 3.43 8.32
CA ILE A 144 -7.52 3.61 6.86
C ILE A 144 -7.33 5.10 6.57
N ARG A 145 -6.52 5.41 5.56
CA ARG A 145 -6.20 6.76 5.11
C ARG A 145 -6.37 6.86 3.61
N VAL A 146 -6.85 8.00 3.14
CA VAL A 146 -7.04 8.31 1.72
C VAL A 146 -6.15 9.48 1.36
N PHE A 147 -5.37 9.33 0.31
CA PHE A 147 -4.39 10.31 -0.13
C PHE A 147 -4.67 10.75 -1.55
N ASP A 148 -4.75 12.06 -1.78
CA ASP A 148 -4.69 12.62 -3.13
C ASP A 148 -3.23 12.66 -3.59
N THR A 149 -2.96 11.96 -4.68
CA THR A 149 -1.64 11.87 -5.30
C THR A 149 -1.59 12.57 -6.65
N SER A 150 -2.58 13.40 -7.00
CA SER A 150 -2.63 14.16 -8.26
C SER A 150 -1.34 14.93 -8.52
N ASN A 151 -0.75 15.52 -7.47
CA ASN A 151 0.66 15.92 -7.45
C ASN A 151 1.51 14.81 -6.80
N PRO A 152 2.23 13.99 -7.58
CA PRO A 152 3.00 12.89 -7.03
C PRO A 152 4.23 13.34 -6.24
N PHE A 153 4.62 14.61 -6.32
CA PHE A 153 5.75 15.16 -5.56
C PHE A 153 5.33 15.71 -4.20
N GLN A 154 4.04 15.97 -4.00
CA GLN A 154 3.48 16.48 -2.75
C GLN A 154 2.11 15.84 -2.50
N PRO A 155 2.04 14.55 -2.15
CA PRO A 155 0.77 13.90 -1.84
C PRO A 155 0.15 14.47 -0.57
N GLU A 156 -1.18 14.55 -0.54
CA GLU A 156 -1.94 15.10 0.59
C GLU A 156 -2.89 14.05 1.18
N GLU A 157 -2.95 13.95 2.50
CA GLU A 157 -4.00 13.16 3.16
C GLU A 157 -5.31 13.95 3.12
N VAL A 158 -6.35 13.37 2.52
CA VAL A 158 -7.66 14.02 2.33
C VAL A 158 -8.74 13.44 3.22
N ALA A 159 -8.57 12.22 3.73
CA ALA A 159 -9.47 11.61 4.69
C ALA A 159 -8.78 10.50 5.49
N TYR A 160 -9.32 10.20 6.67
CA TYR A 160 -8.93 9.05 7.45
C TYR A 160 -10.09 8.54 8.32
N PHE A 161 -10.03 7.26 8.68
CA PHE A 161 -10.88 6.66 9.70
C PHE A 161 -10.05 5.75 10.60
N VAL A 162 -10.12 6.00 11.91
CA VAL A 162 -9.46 5.18 12.92
C VAL A 162 -10.55 4.60 13.83
N PRO A 163 -10.79 3.29 13.80
CA PRO A 163 -11.77 2.69 14.70
C PRO A 163 -11.26 2.74 16.14
N GLU A 164 -12.20 2.70 17.09
CA GLU A 164 -11.88 2.39 18.48
C GLU A 164 -11.27 0.98 18.60
N ILE A 165 -10.56 0.73 19.70
CA ILE A 165 -10.06 -0.62 20.01
C ILE A 165 -11.28 -1.52 20.24
N PRO A 166 -11.45 -2.61 19.45
CA PRO A 166 -12.60 -3.49 19.60
C PRO A 166 -12.69 -4.11 21.00
N ALA A 167 -13.91 -4.39 21.47
CA ALA A 167 -14.12 -4.95 22.80
C ALA A 167 -13.34 -6.26 23.01
N GLY A 168 -12.49 -6.28 24.04
CA GLY A 168 -11.63 -7.43 24.37
C GLY A 168 -10.45 -7.65 23.40
N ALA A 169 -10.11 -6.66 22.57
CA ALA A 169 -8.88 -6.62 21.79
C ALA A 169 -7.78 -5.83 22.52
N GLU A 170 -6.53 -6.13 22.22
CA GLU A 170 -5.38 -5.39 22.75
C GLU A 170 -5.08 -4.10 21.96
N ALA A 171 -5.51 -4.06 20.70
CA ALA A 171 -5.38 -2.93 19.78
C ALA A 171 -6.44 -3.02 18.68
N ASN A 172 -6.61 -1.94 17.92
CA ASN A 172 -7.13 -2.01 16.56
C ASN A 172 -5.99 -2.31 15.57
N GLY A 173 -6.33 -2.78 14.38
CA GLY A 173 -5.37 -3.12 13.35
C GLY A 173 -6.04 -3.24 11.99
N ILE A 174 -6.28 -2.09 11.35
CA ILE A 174 -6.81 -2.05 9.99
C ILE A 174 -5.80 -2.71 9.05
N ASN A 175 -6.25 -3.76 8.38
CA ASN A 175 -5.41 -4.68 7.62
C ASN A 175 -5.60 -4.49 6.12
N ASP A 176 -6.85 -4.46 5.65
CA ASP A 176 -7.12 -4.40 4.23
C ASP A 176 -8.31 -3.51 3.90
N VAL A 177 -8.39 -3.12 2.63
CA VAL A 177 -9.47 -2.30 2.09
C VAL A 177 -9.84 -2.79 0.69
N HIS A 178 -11.14 -2.91 0.44
CA HIS A 178 -11.70 -3.00 -0.91
C HIS A 178 -12.55 -1.76 -1.16
N VAL A 179 -12.46 -1.18 -2.36
CA VAL A 179 -13.30 -0.05 -2.76
C VAL A 179 -14.15 -0.48 -3.94
N ASP A 180 -15.47 -0.49 -3.77
CA ASP A 180 -16.39 -0.94 -4.82
C ASP A 180 -16.63 0.11 -5.90
N GLU A 181 -17.37 -0.28 -6.93
CA GLU A 181 -17.71 0.56 -8.10
C GLU A 181 -18.53 1.81 -7.76
N ASN A 182 -19.11 1.88 -6.55
CA ASN A 182 -19.87 3.02 -6.05
C ASN A 182 -19.03 3.90 -5.12
N GLY A 183 -17.74 3.59 -4.94
CA GLY A 183 -16.84 4.32 -4.03
C GLY A 183 -17.02 3.95 -2.56
N ILE A 184 -17.73 2.86 -2.25
CA ILE A 184 -17.89 2.38 -0.88
C ILE A 184 -16.65 1.57 -0.48
N MET A 185 -16.06 1.93 0.65
CA MET A 185 -14.89 1.26 1.22
C MET A 185 -15.30 0.18 2.21
N TYR A 186 -14.77 -1.02 2.03
CA TYR A 186 -14.93 -2.20 2.87
C TYR A 186 -13.60 -2.46 3.57
N VAL A 187 -13.50 -2.03 4.83
CA VAL A 187 -12.25 -1.95 5.58
C VAL A 187 -12.24 -3.00 6.69
N VAL A 188 -11.22 -3.85 6.74
CA VAL A 188 -11.17 -4.97 7.69
C VAL A 188 -10.14 -4.75 8.79
N ASP A 189 -10.54 -5.04 10.02
CA ASP A 189 -9.65 -5.14 11.18
C ASP A 189 -9.24 -6.60 11.38
N ARG A 190 -7.93 -6.86 11.41
CA ARG A 190 -7.39 -8.25 11.53
C ARG A 190 -7.45 -8.84 12.93
N ILE A 191 -7.84 -8.05 13.93
CA ILE A 191 -7.78 -8.45 15.34
C ILE A 191 -9.16 -8.92 15.78
N LYS A 192 -10.09 -7.98 15.99
CA LYS A 192 -11.46 -8.28 16.45
C LYS A 192 -12.52 -7.29 15.95
N GLY A 193 -12.13 -6.26 15.18
CA GLY A 193 -13.05 -5.21 14.74
C GLY A 193 -14.01 -5.62 13.64
N GLY A 194 -13.69 -6.69 12.90
CA GLY A 194 -14.53 -7.19 11.81
C GLY A 194 -14.42 -6.31 10.56
N LEU A 195 -15.56 -5.96 9.97
CA LEU A 195 -15.67 -5.19 8.73
C LEU A 195 -16.37 -3.85 9.01
N TYR A 196 -15.76 -2.77 8.55
CA TYR A 196 -16.33 -1.42 8.51
C TYR A 196 -16.71 -1.09 7.07
N ILE A 197 -17.89 -0.50 6.88
CA ILE A 197 -18.37 -0.01 5.57
C ILE A 197 -18.40 1.51 5.68
N LEU A 198 -17.61 2.17 4.83
CA LEU A 198 -17.37 3.60 4.87
C LEU A 198 -17.66 4.20 3.50
N GLU A 199 -18.13 5.45 3.49
CA GLU A 199 -18.29 6.25 2.28
C GLU A 199 -17.40 7.49 2.40
N LEU A 200 -16.70 7.83 1.33
CA LEU A 200 -15.83 9.00 1.29
C LEU A 200 -16.66 10.24 0.92
N ASN A 201 -16.68 11.23 1.82
CA ASN A 201 -17.25 12.56 1.55
C ASN A 201 -16.11 13.57 1.43
N LEU A 202 -15.75 13.95 0.20
CA LEU A 202 -14.79 15.02 -0.09
C LEU A 202 -15.50 16.36 -0.30
#